data_AF-A0A918W863-F1
#
_entry.id   AF-A0A918W863-F1
#
_cell.length_a   1.000
_cell.length_b   1.000
_cell.length_c   1.000
_cell.angle_alpha   90.00
_cell.angle_beta   90.00
_cell.angle_gamma   90.00
#
_symmetry.space_group_name_H-M   'P 1'
#
loop_
_entity.id
_entity.type
_entity.pdbx_description
1 polymer ?
#
loop_
_entity_poly.entity_id
_entity_poly.type
_entity_poly.pdbx_seq_one_letter_code
_entity_poly.pdbx_strand_id
1 'polypeptide(L)' 'MTVWRWVQKGLLPEPIKINGRNYWRESDVEALKQGRSGNSGKAAA' A
#
# COMPACT_ATOMS: atom_id res chain seq x y z
N MET A 1 8.90 4.81 11.66
CA MET A 1 8.11 3.56 11.84
C MET A 1 6.62 3.70 11.47
N THR A 2 6.15 4.87 11.02
CA THR A 2 4.72 5.11 10.72
C THR A 2 4.22 4.34 9.50
N VAL A 3 5.02 4.31 8.42
CA VAL A 3 4.70 3.57 7.18
C VAL A 3 4.44 2.09 7.46
N TRP A 4 5.31 1.45 8.24
CA TRP A 4 5.13 0.04 8.61
C TRP A 4 3.87 -0.23 9.43
N ARG A 5 3.53 0.69 10.35
CA ARG A 5 2.27 0.58 11.10
C ARG A 5 1.06 0.73 10.18
N TRP A 6 1.14 1.54 9.13
CA TRP A 6 0.06 1.68 8.15
C TRP A 6 -0.09 0.45 7.26
N VAL A 7 1.01 -0.17 6.84
CA VAL A 7 0.99 -1.47 6.13
C VAL A 7 0.35 -2.54 7.03
N GLN A 8 0.77 -2.66 8.30
CA GLN A 8 0.19 -3.62 9.24
C GLN A 8 -1.30 -3.37 9.52
N LYS A 9 -1.74 -2.11 9.49
CA LYS A 9 -3.16 -1.73 9.64
C LYS A 9 -3.97 -1.86 8.35
N GLY A 10 -3.36 -2.26 7.22
CA GLY A 10 -4.02 -2.36 5.93
C GLY A 10 -4.39 -1.01 5.29
N LEU A 11 -3.77 0.08 5.76
CA LEU A 11 -3.95 1.44 5.21
C LEU A 11 -3.07 1.70 4.00
N LEU A 12 -1.93 1.01 3.91
CA LEU A 12 -1.05 1.00 2.74
C LEU A 12 -1.00 -0.43 2.17
N PRO A 13 -0.88 -0.59 0.85
CA PRO A 13 -0.63 -1.89 0.26
C PRO A 13 0.76 -2.40 0.63
N GLU A 14 0.96 -3.70 0.47
CA GLU A 14 2.25 -4.32 0.70
C GLU A 14 3.30 -3.77 -0.28
N PRO A 15 4.51 -3.46 0.20
CA PRO A 15 5.56 -2.95 -0.67
C PRO A 15 6.14 -4.03 -1.58
N ILE A 16 6.55 -3.63 -2.76
CA ILE A 16 7.38 -4.43 -3.65
C ILE A 16 8.84 -4.28 -3.21
N LYS A 17 9.52 -5.40 -2.96
CA LYS A 17 10.92 -5.40 -2.55
C LYS A 17 11.85 -5.50 -3.76
N ILE A 18 12.65 -4.46 -3.99
CA ILE A 18 13.63 -4.41 -5.08
C ILE A 18 14.98 -4.02 -4.49
N ASN A 19 16.00 -4.87 -4.67
CA ASN A 19 17.36 -4.67 -4.16
C ASN A 19 17.40 -4.29 -2.66
N GLY A 20 16.59 -4.96 -1.83
CA GLY A 20 16.52 -4.73 -0.39
C GLY A 20 15.74 -3.47 0.04
N ARG A 21 15.24 -2.67 -0.91
CA ARG A 21 14.41 -1.48 -0.64
C ARG A 21 12.94 -1.78 -0.93
N ASN A 22 12.06 -1.02 -0.27
CA ASN A 22 10.63 -1.15 -0.39
C ASN A 22 10.08 -0.03 -1.28
N TYR A 23 9.27 -0.42 -2.26
CA TYR A 23 8.65 0.48 -3.21
C TYR A 23 7.15 0.27 -3.23
N TRP A 24 6.41 1.32 -3.55
CA TRP A 24 4.99 1.27 -3.82
C TRP A 24 4.75 1.71 -5.25
N ARG A 25 3.75 1.13 -5.91
CA ARG A 25 3.36 1.63 -7.23
C ARG A 25 2.76 3.02 -7.06
N GLU A 26 3.14 3.91 -7.95
CA GLU A 26 2.65 5.29 -7.95
C GLU A 26 1.11 5.33 -8.02
N SER A 27 0.51 4.49 -8.87
CA SER A 27 -0.94 4.34 -9.00
C SER A 27 -1.65 4.08 -7.67
N ASP A 28 -1.06 3.24 -6.82
CA ASP A 28 -1.65 2.84 -5.55
C ASP A 28 -1.55 3.97 -4.53
N VAL A 29 -0.43 4.71 -4.55
CA VAL A 29 -0.23 5.88 -3.69
C VAL A 29 -1.17 7.01 -4.09
N GLU A 30 -1.35 7.25 -5.38
CA GLU A 30 -2.29 8.25 -5.90
C GLU A 30 -3.74 7.90 -5.57
N ALA A 31 -4.14 6.63 -5.72
CA ALA A 31 -5.47 6.16 -5.33
C ALA A 31 -5.77 6.39 -3.83
N LEU A 32 -4.76 6.25 -2.96
CA LEU A 32 -4.91 6.53 -1.53
C LEU A 32 -5.06 8.02 -1.23
N LYS A 33 -4.30 8.88 -1.92
CA LYS A 33 -4.41 10.34 -1.77
C LYS A 33 -5.77 10.86 -2.21
N GLN A 34 -6.33 10.27 -3.26
CA GLN A 34 -7.59 10.70 -3.85
C GLN A 34 -8.82 10.28 -3.02
N GLY A 35 -8.64 9.49 -1.96
CA GLY A 35 -9.71 9.18 -1.03
C GLY A 35 -10.59 8.05 -1.54
N ARG A 36 -10.56 6.97 -0.77
CA ARG A 36 -11.39 5.78 -0.94
C ARG A 36 -12.89 6.15 -0.85
N SER A 37 -13.53 6.31 -2.01
CA SER A 37 -14.98 6.16 -2.19
C SER A 37 -15.39 4.69 -2.45
N GLY A 38 -14.49 3.71 -2.34
CA GLY A 38 -14.85 2.33 -2.68
C GLY A 38 -13.91 1.29 -2.08
N ASN A 39 -14.50 0.33 -1.38
CA ASN A 39 -13.91 -0.85 -0.79
C ASN A 39 -13.39 -1.86 -1.84
N SER A 40 -12.60 -2.85 -1.40
CA SER A 40 -12.09 -4.06 -2.10
C SER A 40 -10.89 -3.89 -3.06
N GLY A 41 -9.90 -4.79 -3.14
CA GLY A 41 -9.89 -6.20 -2.75
C GLY A 41 -8.51 -6.74 -2.35
N LYS A 42 -8.60 -7.66 -1.39
CA LYS A 42 -7.63 -8.66 -0.96
C LYS A 42 -7.11 -9.48 -2.15
N ALA A 43 -5.79 -9.62 -2.31
CA ALA A 43 -5.18 -10.66 -3.13
C ALA A 43 -3.85 -11.10 -2.50
N ALA A 44 -3.94 -12.16 -1.70
CA ALA A 44 -2.82 -13.00 -1.28
C ALA A 44 -2.96 -14.32 -2.03
N ALA A 45 -1.91 -14.76 -2.73
CA ALA A 45 -1.71 -16.12 -3.22
C ALA A 45 -0.21 -16.37 -3.35
#